data_AF-A0A1R0WI07-F1
#
_entry.id   AF-A0A1R0WI07-F1
#
_cell.length_a   1.000
_cell.length_b   1.000
_cell.length_c   1.000
_cell.angle_alpha   90.00
_cell.angle_beta   90.00
_cell.angle_gamma   90.00
#
_symmetry.space_group_name_H-M   'P 1'
#
loop_
_entity.id
_entity.type
_entity.pdbx_description
1 polymer ?
#
loop_
_entity_poly.entity_id
_entity_poly.type
_entity_poly.pdbx_seq_one_letter_code
_entity_poly.pdbx_strand_id
1 'polypeptide(L)'
;MNWIPLSDEEYNQVWDRIGREFHFRPSISPRDWPTFFEKSPFITYDVSDFNEDDIDDLEKKCLSAFKASTNIDEFMYALDWQHESFLYNPHLETSRVAQTIRFYPDGEYYLFLKSDFSWGYLSHPWEKTICIFGEELIKNFEIYKPRLFSKIARRSR
;
A
#
# COMPACT_ATOMS: atom_id res chain seq x y z
N MET A 1 7.35 -18.60 -5.85
CA MET A 1 6.73 -18.08 -4.62
C MET A 1 6.25 -16.68 -4.94
N ASN A 2 5.05 -16.31 -4.53
CA ASN A 2 4.48 -14.99 -4.81
C ASN A 2 5.04 -13.89 -3.90
N TRP A 3 5.57 -14.25 -2.74
CA TRP A 3 6.32 -13.38 -1.83
C TRP A 3 7.77 -13.87 -1.78
N ILE A 4 8.72 -12.96 -1.97
CA ILE A 4 10.16 -13.22 -1.89
C ILE A 4 10.74 -12.22 -0.88
N PRO A 5 11.29 -12.68 0.26
CA PRO A 5 11.88 -11.79 1.24
C PRO A 5 12.99 -10.93 0.63
N LEU A 6 13.03 -9.65 0.99
CA LEU A 6 14.14 -8.77 0.66
C LEU A 6 15.36 -9.16 1.50
N SER A 7 16.54 -9.09 0.90
CA SER A 7 17.78 -9.07 1.66
C SER A 7 17.89 -7.80 2.51
N ASP A 8 18.73 -7.82 3.54
CA ASP A 8 18.97 -6.63 4.39
C ASP A 8 19.41 -5.41 3.56
N GLU A 9 20.19 -5.63 2.49
CA GLU A 9 20.63 -4.56 1.59
C GLU A 9 19.45 -3.98 0.79
N GLU A 10 18.62 -4.84 0.19
CA GLU A 10 17.43 -4.38 -0.54
C GLU A 10 16.42 -3.68 0.36
N TYR A 11 16.23 -4.19 1.59
CA TYR A 11 15.40 -3.57 2.63
C TYR A 11 15.90 -2.15 2.95
N ASN A 12 17.19 -2.01 3.25
CA ASN A 12 17.76 -0.69 3.58
C ASN A 12 17.65 0.27 2.39
N GLN A 13 17.97 -0.19 1.18
CA GLN A 13 17.90 0.63 -0.02
C GLN A 13 16.48 1.14 -0.31
N VAL A 14 15.46 0.27 -0.20
CA VAL A 14 14.07 0.66 -0.47
C VAL A 14 13.53 1.60 0.60
N TRP A 15 13.79 1.35 1.89
CA TRP A 15 13.33 2.22 2.97
C TRP A 15 14.06 3.57 2.98
N ASP A 16 15.36 3.60 2.67
CA ASP A 16 16.09 4.85 2.49
C ASP A 16 15.52 5.67 1.33
N ARG A 17 15.12 5.01 0.23
CA ARG A 17 14.43 5.66 -0.88
C ARG A 17 13.07 6.21 -0.47
N ILE A 18 12.30 5.48 0.34
CA ILE A 18 11.03 5.94 0.90
C ILE A 18 11.24 7.19 1.78
N GLY A 19 12.23 7.16 2.67
CA GLY A 19 12.60 8.30 3.51
C GLY A 19 12.98 9.54 2.70
N ARG A 20 13.71 9.37 1.58
CA ARG A 20 14.11 10.47 0.70
C ARG A 20 12.98 11.00 -0.17
N GLU A 21 12.24 10.13 -0.85
CA GLU A 21 11.26 10.54 -1.87
C GLU A 21 9.88 10.88 -1.32
N PHE A 22 9.49 10.31 -0.18
CA PHE A 22 8.21 10.56 0.48
C PHE A 22 8.37 11.29 1.80
N HIS A 23 9.59 11.72 2.17
CA HIS A 23 9.86 12.35 3.46
C HIS A 23 9.25 11.58 4.64
N PHE A 24 9.28 10.25 4.56
CA PHE A 24 8.56 9.38 5.48
C PHE A 24 9.05 9.57 6.92
N ARG A 25 8.12 9.94 7.80
CA ARG A 25 8.37 10.19 9.24
C ARG A 25 7.29 9.49 10.07
N PRO A 26 7.46 8.20 10.42
CA PRO A 26 6.46 7.45 11.15
C PRO A 26 6.14 8.12 12.49
N SER A 27 4.85 8.34 12.77
CA SER A 27 4.39 8.91 14.05
C SER A 27 3.01 8.40 14.45
N ILE A 28 2.84 8.19 15.76
CA ILE A 28 1.55 7.87 16.38
C ILE A 28 0.78 9.14 16.79
N SER A 29 1.42 10.32 16.71
CA SER A 29 0.87 11.59 17.17
C SER A 29 0.12 12.30 16.05
N PRO A 30 -1.17 12.65 16.23
CA PRO A 30 -1.97 13.33 15.20
C PRO A 30 -1.40 14.65 14.68
N ARG A 31 -0.49 15.28 15.44
CA ARG A 31 0.13 16.57 15.08
C ARG A 31 1.14 16.44 13.95
N ASP A 32 1.63 15.21 13.72
CA ASP A 32 2.68 14.91 12.74
C ASP A 32 2.12 14.30 11.45
N TRP A 33 0.80 14.13 11.36
CA TRP A 33 0.14 13.54 10.20
C TRP A 33 -0.12 14.60 9.11
N PRO A 34 0.01 14.25 7.82
CA PRO A 34 0.40 12.94 7.29
C PRO A 34 1.89 12.67 7.42
N THR A 35 2.25 11.39 7.54
CA THR A 35 3.64 10.93 7.70
C THR A 35 4.34 10.66 6.37
N PHE A 36 3.64 10.84 5.25
CA PHE A 36 4.15 10.75 3.88
C PHE A 36 3.90 12.05 3.14
N PHE A 37 4.83 12.40 2.26
CA PHE A 37 4.60 13.36 1.18
C PHE A 37 3.90 12.64 0.01
N GLU A 38 2.63 12.97 -0.20
CA GLU A 38 1.77 12.33 -1.19
C GLU A 38 2.14 12.80 -2.61
N LYS A 39 2.67 11.90 -3.46
CA LYS A 39 3.05 12.23 -4.84
C LYS A 39 1.81 12.45 -5.70
N SER A 40 1.74 13.56 -6.44
CA SER A 40 0.60 13.80 -7.33
C SER A 40 0.70 12.97 -8.63
N PRO A 41 -0.43 12.45 -9.16
CA PRO A 41 -1.77 12.52 -8.58
C PRO A 41 -1.94 11.53 -7.42
N PHE A 42 -2.72 11.92 -6.40
CA PHE A 42 -3.06 11.04 -5.28
C PHE A 42 -4.50 11.22 -4.78
N ILE A 43 -5.02 10.18 -4.14
CA ILE A 43 -6.26 10.19 -3.36
C ILE A 43 -6.01 9.44 -2.06
N THR A 44 -6.31 10.08 -0.93
CA THR A 44 -6.24 9.50 0.40
C THR A 44 -7.64 9.26 0.93
N TYR A 45 -7.94 8.01 1.28
CA TYR A 45 -9.21 7.58 1.83
C TYR A 45 -9.12 7.44 3.35
N ASP A 46 -10.18 7.84 4.04
CA ASP A 46 -10.41 7.52 5.44
C ASP A 46 -11.02 6.13 5.51
N VAL A 47 -10.38 5.23 6.27
CA VAL A 47 -10.78 3.83 6.44
C VAL A 47 -11.03 3.49 7.91
N SER A 48 -11.37 4.50 8.72
CA SER A 48 -11.66 4.33 10.15
C SER A 48 -13.03 3.69 10.45
N ASP A 49 -13.98 3.79 9.52
CA ASP A 49 -15.34 3.25 9.63
C ASP A 49 -15.46 1.98 8.79
N PHE A 50 -15.50 0.82 9.45
CA PHE A 50 -15.51 -0.48 8.79
C PHE A 50 -16.24 -1.56 9.60
N ASN A 51 -16.75 -2.57 8.91
CA ASN A 51 -17.06 -3.89 9.48
C ASN A 51 -16.12 -4.97 8.92
N GLU A 52 -16.22 -6.21 9.42
CA GLU A 52 -15.36 -7.32 8.98
C GLU A 52 -15.49 -7.62 7.47
N ASP A 53 -16.71 -7.54 6.91
CA ASP A 53 -16.94 -7.77 5.47
C ASP A 53 -16.26 -6.71 4.59
N ASP A 54 -16.08 -5.49 5.10
CA ASP A 54 -15.39 -4.41 4.39
C ASP A 54 -13.88 -4.65 4.28
N ILE A 55 -13.27 -5.31 5.28
CA ILE A 55 -11.87 -5.74 5.21
C ILE A 55 -11.72 -6.84 4.15
N ASP A 56 -12.60 -7.83 4.15
CA ASP A 56 -12.58 -8.90 3.14
C ASP A 56 -12.78 -8.37 1.71
N ASP A 57 -13.64 -7.36 1.53
CA ASP A 57 -13.80 -6.66 0.26
C ASP A 57 -12.54 -5.89 -0.12
N LEU A 58 -11.93 -5.14 0.81
CA LEU A 58 -10.67 -4.44 0.59
C LEU A 58 -9.58 -5.40 0.10
N GLU A 59 -9.41 -6.56 0.75
CA GLU A 59 -8.36 -7.51 0.39
C GLU A 59 -8.53 -8.02 -1.06
N LYS A 60 -9.76 -8.38 -1.44
CA LYS A 60 -10.09 -8.85 -2.80
C LYS A 60 -9.91 -7.75 -3.85
N LYS A 61 -10.30 -6.53 -3.52
CA LYS A 61 -10.26 -5.37 -4.43
C LYS A 61 -8.84 -4.87 -4.64
N CYS A 62 -8.03 -4.80 -3.59
CA CYS A 62 -6.59 -4.53 -3.69
C CYS A 62 -5.90 -5.54 -4.59
N LEU A 63 -6.13 -6.85 -4.39
CA LEU A 63 -5.56 -7.87 -5.28
C LEU A 63 -5.96 -7.65 -6.75
N SER A 64 -7.23 -7.33 -7.01
CA SER A 64 -7.73 -7.07 -8.36
C SER A 64 -7.09 -5.83 -8.98
N ALA A 65 -6.98 -4.74 -8.22
CA ALA A 65 -6.35 -3.49 -8.66
C ALA A 65 -4.85 -3.67 -8.93
N PHE A 66 -4.13 -4.39 -8.07
CA PHE A 66 -2.71 -4.66 -8.27
C PHE A 66 -2.47 -5.56 -9.48
N LYS A 67 -3.25 -6.63 -9.68
CA LYS A 67 -3.20 -7.44 -10.91
C LYS A 67 -3.42 -6.62 -12.17
N ALA A 68 -4.31 -5.62 -12.12
CA ALA A 68 -4.56 -4.73 -13.25
C ALA A 68 -3.48 -3.64 -13.43
N SER A 69 -2.61 -3.42 -12.45
CA SER A 69 -1.55 -2.40 -12.44
C SER A 69 -0.14 -2.98 -12.60
N THR A 70 -0.01 -4.30 -12.76
CA THR A 70 1.27 -5.00 -12.93
C THR A 70 1.19 -6.02 -14.06
N ASN A 71 2.30 -6.24 -14.74
CA ASN A 71 2.43 -7.36 -15.68
C ASN A 71 2.44 -8.71 -14.95
N ILE A 72 2.18 -9.80 -15.69
CA ILE A 72 2.07 -11.16 -15.13
C ILE A 72 3.34 -11.62 -14.39
N ASP A 73 4.51 -11.18 -14.84
CA ASP A 73 5.83 -11.49 -14.34
C ASP A 73 6.44 -10.38 -13.46
N GLU A 74 5.72 -9.27 -13.29
CA GLU A 74 6.21 -8.10 -12.56
C GLU A 74 6.02 -8.26 -11.05
N PHE A 75 7.08 -7.92 -10.31
CA PHE A 75 7.06 -7.82 -8.86
C PHE A 75 6.97 -6.35 -8.44
N MET A 76 6.18 -6.12 -7.40
CA MET A 76 6.07 -4.87 -6.67
C MET A 76 6.67 -5.02 -5.28
N TYR A 77 7.05 -3.93 -4.64
CA TYR A 77 7.42 -3.95 -3.23
C TYR A 77 6.17 -4.09 -2.36
N ALA A 78 6.26 -4.94 -1.35
CA ALA A 78 5.33 -5.02 -0.24
C ALA A 78 6.14 -4.89 1.06
N LEU A 79 6.03 -3.73 1.70
CA LEU A 79 6.89 -3.31 2.80
C LEU A 79 6.10 -3.28 4.10
N ASP A 80 6.71 -3.82 5.15
CA ASP A 80 6.23 -3.79 6.52
C ASP A 80 7.25 -3.05 7.38
N TRP A 81 6.85 -1.93 7.97
CA TRP A 81 7.78 -1.06 8.67
C TRP A 81 8.35 -1.75 9.93
N GLN A 82 9.68 -1.80 10.03
CA GLN A 82 10.44 -2.51 11.07
C GLN A 82 10.35 -4.05 11.03
N HIS A 83 9.69 -4.61 10.01
CA HIS A 83 9.49 -6.04 9.84
C HIS A 83 10.00 -6.54 8.48
N GLU A 84 9.91 -7.85 8.25
CA GLU A 84 10.30 -8.45 6.98
C GLU A 84 9.48 -7.85 5.83
N SER A 85 10.17 -7.42 4.79
CA SER A 85 9.57 -6.84 3.59
C SER A 85 9.86 -7.74 2.38
N PHE A 86 9.06 -7.60 1.32
CA PHE A 86 9.07 -8.56 0.22
C PHE A 86 9.01 -7.89 -1.16
N LEU A 87 9.53 -8.61 -2.15
CA LEU A 87 9.00 -8.54 -3.51
C LEU A 87 7.74 -9.40 -3.57
N TYR A 88 6.66 -8.82 -4.09
CA TYR A 88 5.36 -9.44 -4.22
C TYR A 88 4.91 -9.44 -5.68
N ASN A 89 4.46 -10.59 -6.19
CA ASN A 89 3.78 -10.68 -7.49
C ASN A 89 2.32 -11.09 -7.26
N PRO A 90 1.33 -10.21 -7.57
CA PRO A 90 -0.08 -10.49 -7.31
C PRO A 90 -0.69 -11.57 -8.22
N HIS A 91 -0.04 -11.92 -9.32
CA HIS A 91 -0.51 -12.91 -10.28
C HIS A 91 -0.15 -14.35 -9.92
N LEU A 92 0.91 -14.54 -9.13
CA LEU A 92 1.33 -15.87 -8.69
C LEU A 92 0.44 -16.37 -7.55
N GLU A 93 0.11 -17.66 -7.58
CA GLU A 93 -0.66 -18.28 -6.50
C GLU A 93 0.10 -18.18 -5.17
N THR A 94 -0.64 -17.78 -4.13
CA THR A 94 -0.16 -17.85 -2.76
C THR A 94 0.12 -19.30 -2.43
N SER A 95 1.38 -19.62 -2.08
CA SER A 95 1.66 -20.89 -1.41
C SER A 95 0.78 -20.93 -0.14
N ARG A 96 0.38 -22.10 0.37
CA ARG A 96 -0.59 -22.24 1.48
C ARG A 96 -0.28 -21.47 2.79
N VAL A 97 0.82 -20.72 2.86
CA VAL A 97 1.13 -19.75 3.90
C VAL A 97 0.36 -18.48 3.58
N ALA A 98 -0.47 -18.03 4.52
CA ALA A 98 -1.30 -16.83 4.41
C ALA A 98 -0.53 -15.63 3.83
N GLN A 99 -1.24 -14.72 3.17
CA GLN A 99 -0.74 -13.39 2.79
C GLN A 99 0.08 -12.80 3.95
N THR A 100 1.35 -12.50 3.67
CA THR A 100 2.30 -12.11 4.74
C THR A 100 1.99 -10.72 5.28
N ILE A 101 1.61 -9.79 4.40
CA ILE A 101 1.27 -8.41 4.74
C ILE A 101 -0.17 -8.12 4.29
N ARG A 102 -1.03 -7.71 5.23
CA ARG A 102 -2.41 -7.30 4.95
C ARG A 102 -2.45 -5.94 4.27
N PHE A 103 -3.50 -5.66 3.50
CA PHE A 103 -3.68 -4.33 2.91
C PHE A 103 -4.32 -3.34 3.90
N TYR A 104 -5.14 -3.83 4.83
CA TYR A 104 -5.72 -3.01 5.88
C TYR A 104 -4.66 -2.62 6.95
N PRO A 105 -4.54 -1.33 7.34
CA PRO A 105 -3.57 -0.90 8.34
C PRO A 105 -4.05 -1.17 9.78
N ASP A 106 -3.63 -2.31 10.30
CA ASP A 106 -4.04 -2.88 11.59
C ASP A 106 -3.08 -2.60 12.77
N GLY A 107 -2.01 -1.83 12.55
CA GLY A 107 -1.04 -1.52 13.61
C GLY A 107 0.27 -0.96 13.07
N GLU A 108 0.69 -1.40 11.89
CA GLU A 108 1.95 -0.99 11.26
C GLU A 108 1.72 -0.26 9.92
N TYR A 109 2.79 0.35 9.40
CA TYR A 109 2.77 0.93 8.05
C TYR A 109 2.99 -0.16 7.01
N TYR A 110 1.99 -0.35 6.15
CA TYR A 110 2.06 -1.30 5.03
C TYR A 110 2.08 -0.53 3.71
N LEU A 111 3.18 -0.66 2.98
CA LEU A 111 3.39 0.06 1.72
C LEU A 111 3.51 -0.91 0.56
N PHE A 112 2.78 -0.63 -0.51
CA PHE A 112 2.75 -1.44 -1.72
C PHE A 112 3.10 -0.55 -2.90
N LEU A 113 4.26 -0.75 -3.53
CA LEU A 113 4.82 0.18 -4.51
C LEU A 113 5.32 -0.55 -5.74
N LYS A 114 5.10 0.02 -6.93
CA LYS A 114 5.82 -0.42 -8.12
C LYS A 114 7.33 -0.21 -7.94
N SER A 115 8.16 -1.07 -8.53
CA SER A 115 9.62 -1.05 -8.34
C SER A 115 10.28 0.30 -8.68
N ASP A 116 9.73 1.03 -9.65
CA ASP A 116 10.18 2.37 -10.05
C ASP A 116 9.56 3.51 -9.23
N PHE A 117 8.64 3.22 -8.30
CA PHE A 117 7.85 4.16 -7.50
C PHE A 117 6.94 5.07 -8.35
N SER A 118 6.52 4.63 -9.55
CA SER A 118 5.59 5.40 -10.39
C SER A 118 4.17 5.47 -9.81
N TRP A 119 3.79 4.47 -9.03
CA TRP A 119 2.55 4.42 -8.26
C TRP A 119 2.76 3.70 -6.94
N GLY A 120 1.84 3.89 -5.99
CA GLY A 120 1.88 3.20 -4.71
C GLY A 120 0.60 3.32 -3.88
N TYR A 121 0.48 2.41 -2.93
CA TYR A 121 -0.53 2.31 -1.90
C TYR A 121 0.19 2.44 -0.56
N LEU A 122 -0.14 3.48 0.21
CA LEU A 122 0.54 3.84 1.44
C LEU A 122 -0.49 3.87 2.56
N SER A 123 -0.43 2.91 3.48
CA SER A 123 -1.36 2.83 4.59
C SER A 123 -0.81 3.56 5.82
N HIS A 124 -1.69 4.16 6.63
CA HIS A 124 -1.33 4.81 7.88
C HIS A 124 -2.21 4.26 9.03
N PRO A 125 -1.64 3.48 9.96
CA PRO A 125 -2.45 2.74 10.94
C PRO A 125 -3.06 3.61 12.04
N TRP A 126 -2.40 4.68 12.45
CA TRP A 126 -2.97 5.60 13.45
C TRP A 126 -3.88 6.67 12.87
N GLU A 127 -3.57 7.24 11.70
CA GLU A 127 -4.48 8.15 10.99
C GLU A 127 -5.71 7.42 10.42
N LYS A 128 -5.64 6.09 10.30
CA LYS A 128 -6.66 5.24 9.66
C LYS A 128 -6.96 5.70 8.24
N THR A 129 -5.89 5.90 7.48
CA THR A 129 -5.97 6.32 6.08
C THR A 129 -5.20 5.39 5.17
N ILE A 130 -5.61 5.37 3.90
CA ILE A 130 -4.88 4.73 2.80
C ILE A 130 -4.75 5.76 1.69
N CYS A 131 -3.51 6.08 1.32
CA CYS A 131 -3.18 6.95 0.19
C CYS A 131 -2.83 6.10 -1.04
N ILE A 132 -3.52 6.34 -2.15
CA ILE A 132 -3.21 5.80 -3.47
C ILE A 132 -2.62 6.92 -4.31
N PHE A 133 -1.44 6.71 -4.88
CA PHE A 133 -0.84 7.66 -5.82
C PHE A 133 -0.44 7.01 -7.15
N GLY A 134 -0.33 7.82 -8.18
CA GLY A 134 -0.04 7.40 -9.55
C GLY A 134 -1.31 7.13 -10.36
N GLU A 135 -1.39 7.71 -11.55
CA GLU A 135 -2.61 7.73 -12.38
C GLU A 135 -3.12 6.32 -12.74
N GLU A 136 -2.22 5.41 -13.04
CA GLU A 136 -2.52 4.01 -13.37
C GLU A 136 -3.24 3.31 -12.22
N LEU A 137 -2.64 3.32 -11.02
CA LEU A 137 -3.22 2.64 -9.86
C LEU A 137 -4.54 3.29 -9.42
N ILE A 138 -4.63 4.63 -9.48
CA ILE A 138 -5.87 5.35 -9.17
C ILE A 138 -7.01 4.89 -10.08
N LYS A 139 -6.80 4.83 -11.40
CA LYS A 139 -7.82 4.36 -12.36
C LYS A 139 -8.25 2.92 -12.06
N ASN A 140 -7.32 2.06 -11.71
CA ASN A 140 -7.64 0.68 -11.36
C ASN A 140 -8.45 0.58 -10.06
N PHE A 141 -8.23 1.45 -9.07
CA PHE A 141 -9.07 1.55 -7.87
C PHE A 141 -10.43 2.24 -8.11
N GLU A 142 -10.62 2.97 -9.21
CA GLU A 142 -11.95 3.43 -9.62
C GLU A 142 -12.80 2.26 -10.16
N ILE A 143 -12.16 1.32 -10.88
CA ILE A 143 -12.81 0.10 -11.41
C ILE A 143 -13.03 -0.92 -10.29
N TYR A 144 -11.99 -1.22 -9.52
CA TYR A 144 -11.98 -2.19 -8.43
C TYR A 144 -12.09 -1.50 -7.09
N LYS A 145 -13.08 -0.63 -6.93
CA LYS A 145 -13.23 0.19 -5.74
C LYS A 145 -13.65 -0.62 -4.50
N PRO A 146 -12.85 -0.63 -3.42
CA PRO A 146 -13.25 -1.16 -2.11
C PRO A 146 -14.40 -0.36 -1.51
N ARG A 147 -15.26 -1.02 -0.75
CA ARG A 147 -16.31 -0.34 0.06
C ARG A 147 -15.73 0.69 1.02
N LEU A 148 -14.56 0.41 1.60
CA LEU A 148 -13.85 1.33 2.49
C LEU A 148 -13.41 2.63 1.82
N PHE A 149 -13.32 2.68 0.50
CA PHE A 149 -12.89 3.89 -0.23
C PHE A 149 -14.07 4.85 -0.48
N SER A 150 -15.00 4.92 0.48
CA SER A 150 -16.22 5.74 0.40
C SER A 150 -15.98 7.20 0.81
N LYS A 151 -15.03 7.45 1.72
CA LYS A 151 -14.74 8.78 2.27
C LYS A 151 -13.34 9.25 1.87
N ILE A 152 -13.26 10.34 1.11
CA ILE A 152 -11.99 10.97 0.74
C ILE A 152 -11.55 11.91 1.86
N ALA A 153 -10.37 11.66 2.42
CA ALA A 153 -9.72 12.54 3.39
C ALA A 153 -8.94 13.67 2.71
N ARG A 154 -8.16 13.34 1.67
CA ARG A 154 -7.31 14.27 0.90
C ARG A 154 -7.18 13.82 -0.55
N ARG A 155 -6.87 14.73 -1.46
CA ARG A 155 -6.50 14.41 -2.86
C ARG A 155 -5.69 15.54 -3.48
N SER A 156 -4.88 15.23 -4.49
CA SER A 156 -4.27 16.24 -5.35
C SER A 156 -5.35 17.04 -6.08
N ARG A 157 -5.05 18.32 -6.36
CA ARG A 157 -5.94 19.21 -7.11
C ARG A 157 -5.95 18.88 -8.59
#